data_AF-Q95WS4-F1
#
_entry.id   AF-Q95WS4-F1
#
_cell.length_a   1.000
_cell.length_b   1.000
_cell.length_c   1.000
_cell.angle_alpha   90.00
_cell.angle_beta   90.00
_cell.angle_gamma   90.00
#
_symmetry.space_group_name_H-M   'P 1'
#
loop_
_entity.id
_entity.type
_entity.pdbx_description
1 polymer ?
#
loop_
_entity_poly.entity_id
_entity_poly.type
_entity_poly.pdbx_seq_one_letter_code
_entity_poly.pdbx_strand_id
1 'polypeptide(L)'
;TAYEDPSKVARQFRDEGGVIITIEYLQGNETRIPMYKKLASPNYRLVNYENRKQLKAEALRQLLCKANCFCKRKWVPYSNDKWDAPEGGCYLPVKISSTQRLANRTCYRKNDGI
;
A
#
# COMPACT_ATOMS: atom_id res chain seq x y z
N THR A 1 5.36 6.36 33.64
CA THR A 1 4.57 6.94 32.53
C THR A 1 3.86 5.81 31.82
N ALA A 2 2.52 5.82 31.78
CA ALA A 2 1.77 4.78 31.07
C ALA A 2 2.01 4.95 29.57
N TYR A 3 2.53 3.92 28.91
CA TYR A 3 2.77 3.93 27.47
C TYR A 3 1.40 3.79 26.77
N GLU A 4 0.91 4.87 26.16
CA GLU A 4 -0.33 4.82 25.36
C GLU A 4 -0.11 3.92 24.13
N ASP A 5 -1.05 3.01 23.84
CA ASP A 5 -0.99 2.15 22.66
C ASP A 5 -1.01 3.01 21.38
N PRO A 6 0.10 3.07 20.61
CA PRO A 6 0.17 3.91 19.41
C PRO A 6 -0.72 3.40 18.27
N SER A 7 -1.31 2.21 18.40
CA SER A 7 -2.13 1.57 17.37
C SER A 7 -3.38 2.35 17.00
N LYS A 8 -3.91 3.19 17.90
CA LYS A 8 -5.07 4.04 17.57
C LYS A 8 -4.66 5.16 16.63
N VAL A 9 -3.60 5.88 16.97
CA VAL A 9 -3.05 6.98 16.16
C VAL A 9 -2.54 6.46 14.81
N ALA A 10 -1.83 5.33 14.80
CA ALA A 10 -1.36 4.72 13.56
C ALA A 10 -2.50 4.29 12.62
N ARG A 11 -3.61 3.78 13.17
CA ARG A 11 -4.81 3.48 12.36
C ARG A 11 -5.38 4.74 11.74
N GLN A 12 -5.61 5.76 12.55
CA GLN A 12 -6.16 7.03 12.06
C GLN A 12 -5.29 7.65 10.96
N PHE A 13 -3.97 7.68 11.14
CA PHE A 13 -3.05 8.20 10.13
C PHE A 13 -3.15 7.47 8.79
N ARG A 14 -3.32 6.13 8.82
CA ARG A 14 -3.50 5.33 7.60
C ARG A 14 -4.89 5.53 6.98
N ASP A 15 -5.93 5.65 7.79
CA ASP A 15 -7.30 5.91 7.32
C ASP A 15 -7.39 7.28 6.62
N GLU A 16 -6.54 8.23 7.02
CA GLU A 16 -6.37 9.55 6.37
C GLU A 16 -5.47 9.51 5.11
N GLY A 17 -4.98 8.32 4.72
CA GLY A 17 -4.16 8.11 3.52
C GLY A 17 -2.64 8.14 3.78
N GLY A 18 -2.21 8.23 5.04
CA GLY A 18 -0.81 8.15 5.41
C GLY A 18 -0.23 6.73 5.28
N VAL A 19 1.07 6.64 5.00
CA VAL A 19 1.80 5.37 4.90
C VAL A 19 2.83 5.27 6.01
N ILE A 20 2.80 4.17 6.77
CA ILE A 20 3.76 3.88 7.85
C ILE A 20 4.69 2.76 7.40
N ILE A 21 5.97 3.08 7.23
CA ILE A 21 7.04 2.10 7.02
C ILE A 21 7.67 1.79 8.37
N THR A 22 7.78 0.51 8.72
CA THR A 22 8.53 0.09 9.91
C THR A 22 9.75 -0.71 9.51
N ILE A 23 10.88 -0.47 10.16
CA ILE A 23 12.10 -1.28 10.01
C ILE A 23 12.39 -1.89 11.37
N GLU A 24 12.15 -3.19 11.51
CA GLU A 24 12.52 -3.94 12.71
C GLU A 24 14.02 -4.22 12.68
N TYR A 25 14.75 -3.77 13.70
CA TYR A 25 16.17 -4.05 13.85
C TYR A 25 16.37 -5.14 14.89
N LEU A 26 16.59 -6.38 14.45
CA LEU A 26 16.85 -7.54 15.31
C LEU A 26 18.35 -7.65 15.58
N GLN A 27 18.74 -7.73 16.85
CA GLN A 27 20.10 -8.01 17.29
C GLN A 27 20.19 -9.40 17.96
N GLY A 28 21.18 -10.21 17.56
CA GLY A 28 21.42 -11.52 18.18
C GLY A 28 20.19 -12.45 18.12
N ASN A 29 19.68 -12.85 19.29
CA ASN A 29 18.54 -13.75 19.45
C ASN A 29 17.20 -13.01 19.69
N GLU A 30 17.13 -11.71 19.39
CA GLU A 30 15.89 -10.96 19.52
C GLU A 30 14.77 -11.52 18.64
N THR A 31 13.56 -11.53 19.20
CA THR A 31 12.34 -11.93 18.49
C THR A 31 11.62 -10.71 17.94
N ARG A 32 10.81 -10.93 16.91
CA ARG A 32 10.01 -9.86 16.30
C ARG A 32 9.03 -9.28 17.32
N ILE A 33 8.91 -7.97 17.32
CA ILE A 33 7.96 -7.27 18.19
C ILE A 33 6.64 -7.13 17.42
N PRO A 34 5.54 -7.79 17.84
CA PRO A 34 4.29 -7.77 17.08
C PRO A 34 3.72 -6.37 16.87
N MET A 35 4.07 -5.42 17.73
CA MET A 35 3.65 -4.03 17.63
C MET A 35 4.10 -3.36 16.31
N TYR A 36 5.32 -3.61 15.83
CA TYR A 36 5.77 -3.00 14.57
C TYR A 36 4.91 -3.45 13.39
N LYS A 37 4.52 -4.72 13.35
CA LYS A 37 3.57 -5.22 12.36
C LYS A 37 2.19 -4.57 12.47
N LYS A 38 1.73 -4.26 13.69
CA LYS A 38 0.44 -3.60 13.94
C LYS A 38 0.43 -2.13 13.49
N LEU A 39 1.58 -1.45 13.60
CA LEU A 39 1.74 -0.05 13.23
C LEU A 39 1.94 0.15 11.72
N ALA A 40 2.73 -0.71 11.07
CA ALA A 40 3.02 -0.62 9.65
C ALA A 40 1.75 -0.58 8.78
N SER A 41 1.83 0.12 7.65
CA SER A 41 0.86 -0.06 6.56
C SER A 41 0.98 -1.47 5.98
N PRO A 42 -0.10 -2.03 5.42
CA PRO A 42 -0.07 -3.35 4.78
C PRO A 42 1.12 -3.46 3.81
N ASN A 43 1.93 -4.51 3.96
CA ASN A 43 3.15 -4.76 3.17
C ASN A 43 4.36 -3.83 3.42
N TYR A 44 4.21 -2.70 4.15
CA TYR A 44 5.31 -1.73 4.41
C TYR A 44 6.19 -2.07 5.63
N ARG A 45 6.34 -3.37 5.93
CA ARG A 45 7.16 -3.85 7.05
C ARG A 45 8.46 -4.44 6.53
N LEU A 46 9.58 -3.92 7.01
CA LEU A 46 10.94 -4.39 6.74
C LEU A 46 11.56 -4.92 8.03
N VAL A 47 12.55 -5.81 7.86
CA VAL A 47 13.39 -6.33 8.93
C VAL A 47 14.84 -6.21 8.46
N ASN A 48 15.75 -5.75 9.33
CA ASN A 48 17.18 -5.58 9.03
C ASN A 48 17.85 -6.90 8.58
N TYR A 49 17.37 -8.04 9.08
CA TYR A 49 17.88 -9.36 8.74
C TYR A 49 16.74 -10.40 8.75
N GLU A 50 16.50 -11.04 7.61
CA GLU A 50 15.47 -12.08 7.46
C GLU A 50 15.95 -13.13 6.47
N ASN A 51 15.68 -14.41 6.73
CA ASN A 51 16.05 -15.53 5.83
C ASN A 51 17.53 -15.53 5.42
N ARG A 52 18.43 -15.25 6.37
CA ARG A 52 19.89 -15.14 6.16
C ARG A 52 20.33 -14.03 5.20
N LYS A 53 19.49 -13.02 4.99
CA LYS A 53 19.76 -11.88 4.12
C LYS A 53 19.63 -10.58 4.89
N GLN A 54 20.61 -9.70 4.71
CA GLN A 54 20.53 -8.33 5.19
C GLN A 54 19.55 -7.53 4.34
N LEU A 55 18.87 -6.58 4.97
CA LEU A 55 18.04 -5.60 4.30
C LEU A 55 18.89 -4.80 3.30
N LYS A 56 18.48 -4.82 2.04
CA LYS A 56 19.08 -3.97 1.01
C LYS A 56 18.43 -2.60 1.04
N ALA A 57 19.22 -1.54 0.87
CA ALA A 57 18.71 -0.16 0.74
C ALA A 57 17.63 -0.03 -0.34
N GLU A 58 17.74 -0.84 -1.40
CA GLU A 58 16.77 -0.94 -2.49
C GLU A 58 15.34 -1.25 -2.01
N ALA A 59 15.17 -2.10 -0.99
CA ALA A 59 13.85 -2.44 -0.48
C ALA A 59 13.18 -1.22 0.19
N LEU A 60 13.93 -0.47 1.01
CA LEU A 60 13.44 0.77 1.60
C LEU A 60 13.15 1.83 0.53
N ARG A 61 14.04 1.97 -0.47
CA ARG A 61 13.85 2.88 -1.60
C ARG A 61 12.54 2.59 -2.34
N GLN A 62 12.27 1.33 -2.64
CA GLN A 62 11.02 0.92 -3.30
C GLN A 62 9.79 1.26 -2.46
N LEU A 63 9.81 0.99 -1.15
CA LEU A 63 8.71 1.37 -0.26
C LEU A 63 8.49 2.88 -0.22
N LEU A 64 9.56 3.67 -0.16
CA LEU A 64 9.47 5.13 -0.19
C LEU A 64 8.90 5.64 -1.52
N CYS A 65 9.30 5.06 -2.65
CA CYS A 65 8.69 5.37 -3.95
C CYS A 65 7.19 5.08 -3.93
N LYS A 66 6.80 3.89 -3.47
CA LYS A 66 5.38 3.48 -3.39
C LYS A 66 4.58 4.39 -2.45
N ALA A 67 5.12 4.74 -1.29
CA ALA A 67 4.47 5.63 -0.32
C ALA A 67 4.26 7.07 -0.85
N ASN A 68 5.16 7.53 -1.73
CA ASN A 68 5.06 8.86 -2.35
C ASN A 68 4.31 8.86 -3.68
N CYS A 69 3.83 7.71 -4.16
CA CYS A 69 2.91 7.63 -5.28
C CYS A 69 1.48 7.84 -4.78
N PHE A 70 0.96 9.06 -4.90
CA PHE A 70 -0.39 9.39 -4.44
C PHE A 70 -1.27 9.94 -5.57
N CYS A 71 -2.57 9.72 -5.41
CA CYS A 71 -3.58 10.34 -6.25
C CYS A 71 -3.95 11.73 -5.72
N LYS A 72 -4.37 12.62 -6.63
CA LYS A 72 -5.02 13.88 -6.22
C LYS A 72 -6.25 13.56 -5.35
N ARG A 73 -6.60 14.49 -4.44
CA ARG A 73 -7.75 14.31 -3.55
C ARG A 73 -9.01 13.89 -4.32
N LYS A 74 -9.71 12.86 -3.85
CA LYS A 74 -10.90 12.21 -4.45
C LYS A 74 -10.64 11.33 -5.68
N TRP A 75 -9.40 11.23 -6.15
CA TRP A 75 -9.04 10.30 -7.22
C TRP A 75 -8.62 8.96 -6.62
N VAL A 76 -8.99 7.88 -7.29
CA VAL A 76 -8.71 6.50 -6.88
C VAL A 76 -7.56 5.97 -7.74
N PRO A 77 -6.57 5.27 -7.16
CA PRO A 77 -5.50 4.66 -7.92
C PRO A 77 -6.06 3.54 -8.81
N TYR A 78 -5.58 3.47 -10.05
CA TYR A 78 -5.69 2.25 -10.84
C TYR A 78 -4.52 1.33 -10.44
N SER A 79 -4.79 0.41 -9.51
CA SER A 79 -3.81 -0.55 -9.02
C SER A 79 -4.33 -1.97 -9.08
N ASN A 80 -3.44 -2.89 -9.44
CA ASN A 80 -3.59 -4.34 -9.24
C ASN A 80 -2.48 -4.88 -8.32
N ASP A 81 -1.73 -3.99 -7.66
CA ASP A 81 -0.56 -4.33 -6.86
C ASP A 81 -0.89 -4.40 -5.36
N LYS A 82 -0.03 -5.09 -4.60
CA LYS A 82 -0.19 -5.24 -3.15
C LYS A 82 0.11 -3.96 -2.35
N TRP A 83 0.48 -2.88 -3.01
CA TRP A 83 0.91 -1.64 -2.39
C TRP A 83 -0.16 -0.55 -2.47
N ASP A 84 -1.25 -0.82 -3.20
CA ASP A 84 -2.28 0.15 -3.58
C ASP A 84 -1.69 1.41 -4.25
N ALA A 85 -0.49 1.28 -4.83
CA ALA A 85 0.19 2.39 -5.47
C ALA A 85 -0.41 2.61 -6.87
N PRO A 86 -0.65 3.86 -7.31
CA PRO A 86 -1.21 4.17 -8.62
C PRO A 86 -0.25 3.86 -9.78
N GLU A 87 -0.02 2.58 -10.08
CA GLU A 87 0.84 2.13 -11.17
C GLU A 87 0.24 2.46 -12.56
N GLY A 88 -1.10 2.41 -12.68
CA GLY A 88 -1.82 2.79 -13.91
C GLY A 88 -2.33 4.24 -13.89
N GLY A 89 -1.83 5.07 -12.97
CA GLY A 89 -2.34 6.41 -12.72
C GLY A 89 -3.56 6.43 -11.81
N CYS A 90 -4.30 7.54 -11.83
CA CYS A 90 -5.45 7.76 -10.97
C CYS A 90 -6.67 8.12 -11.80
N TYR A 91 -7.86 7.77 -11.34
CA TYR A 91 -9.12 8.14 -11.98
C TYR A 91 -10.08 8.78 -10.98
N LEU A 92 -10.95 9.67 -11.45
CA LEU A 92 -12.01 10.25 -10.63
C LEU A 92 -13.29 9.40 -10.79
N PRO A 93 -13.75 8.68 -9.74
CA PRO A 93 -15.01 7.97 -9.81
C PRO A 93 -16.16 8.97 -9.85
N VAL A 94 -16.76 9.14 -11.03
CA VAL A 94 -17.98 9.92 -11.22
C VAL A 94 -19.20 9.01 -11.09
N LYS A 95 -20.20 9.41 -10.30
CA LYS A 95 -21.44 8.64 -10.07
C LYS A 95 -22.41 8.70 -11.27
N ILE A 96 -21.91 8.76 -12.50
CA ILE A 96 -22.77 8.55 -13.67
C ILE A 96 -23.11 7.07 -13.73
N SER A 97 -24.39 6.74 -13.94
CA SER A 97 -24.85 5.36 -14.12
C SER A 97 -23.95 4.69 -15.16
N SER A 98 -23.13 3.72 -14.74
CA SER A 98 -22.06 3.22 -15.59
C SER A 98 -22.65 2.45 -16.76
N THR A 99 -22.60 3.04 -17.96
CA THR A 99 -22.68 2.28 -19.21
C THR A 99 -21.43 1.44 -19.41
N GLN A 100 -20.45 1.41 -18.48
CA GLN A 100 -19.25 0.57 -18.54
C GLN A 100 -19.59 -0.88 -18.90
N ARG A 101 -20.63 -1.49 -18.31
CA ARG A 101 -21.04 -2.86 -18.66
C ARG A 101 -21.52 -2.97 -20.11
N LEU A 102 -22.25 -1.98 -20.61
CA LEU A 102 -22.68 -1.90 -22.00
C LEU A 102 -21.51 -1.60 -22.94
N ALA A 103 -20.67 -0.62 -22.63
CA ALA A 103 -19.48 -0.24 -23.39
C ALA A 103 -18.47 -1.39 -23.48
N ASN A 104 -18.25 -2.12 -22.38
CA ASN A 104 -17.42 -3.31 -22.36
C ASN A 104 -17.99 -4.40 -23.29
N ARG A 105 -19.30 -4.69 -23.19
CA ARG A 105 -19.98 -5.60 -24.12
C ARG A 105 -19.88 -5.14 -25.58
N THR A 106 -20.00 -3.85 -25.85
CA THR A 106 -19.88 -3.30 -27.20
C THR A 106 -18.45 -3.44 -27.73
N CYS A 107 -17.42 -3.17 -26.92
CA CYS A 107 -16.02 -3.38 -27.30
C CYS A 107 -15.73 -4.86 -27.64
N TYR A 108 -16.18 -5.80 -26.80
CA TYR A 108 -16.03 -7.23 -27.09
C TYR A 108 -16.78 -7.67 -28.35
N ARG A 109 -17.96 -7.08 -28.61
CA ARG A 109 -18.74 -7.34 -29.83
C ARG A 109 -18.15 -6.71 -31.08
N LYS A 110 -17.39 -5.62 -30.97
CA LYS A 110 -16.80 -4.92 -32.12
C LYS A 110 -15.49 -5.55 -32.61
N ASN A 111 -14.86 -6.39 -31.77
CA ASN A 111 -13.62 -7.11 -32.07
C ASN A 111 -13.81 -8.64 -32.21
N ASP A 112 -15.04 -9.13 -32.44
CA ASP A 112 -15.34 -10.57 -32.59
C ASP A 112 -14.77 -11.50 -31.50
N GLY A 113 -14.62 -11.01 -30.26
CA GLY A 113 -14.15 -11.85 -29.16
C GLY A 113 -12.77 -12.49 -29.37
N ILE A 114 -11.83 -11.78 -30.01
CA ILE A 114 -10.38 -12.08 -29.97
C ILE A 114 -9.64 -10.90 -29.33
#